data_AF-A0A067G9U3-F1
#
_entry.id   AF-A0A067G9U3-F1
#
_cell.length_a   1.000
_cell.length_b   1.000
_cell.length_c   1.000
_cell.angle_alpha   90.00
_cell.angle_beta   90.00
_cell.angle_gamma   90.00
#
_symmetry.space_group_name_H-M   'P 1'
#
loop_
_entity.id
_entity.type
_entity.pdbx_description
1 polymer ?
#
loop_
_entity_poly.entity_id
_entity_poly.type
_entity_poly.pdbx_seq_one_letter_code
_entity_poly.pdbx_strand_id
1 'polypeptide(L)' 'MAVSRVSLVFAVVVALVFAIILPPALANAQTQTQASAPAPSPTSDGTSIDQGIAYVLMAVALVLTYLIHTADFCYSL' A
#
# COMPACT_ATOMS: atom_id res chain seq x y z
N MET A 1 5.49 -21.89 15.24
CA MET A 1 5.95 -20.93 14.20
C MET A 1 4.89 -20.67 13.12
N ALA A 2 4.14 -21.67 12.64
CA ALA A 2 3.08 -21.47 11.62
C ALA A 2 1.99 -20.47 12.04
N VAL A 3 1.52 -20.54 13.30
CA VAL A 3 0.51 -19.61 13.86
C VAL A 3 0.96 -18.15 13.85
N SER A 4 2.27 -17.91 14.01
CA SER A 4 2.87 -16.57 13.96
C SER A 4 2.92 -16.03 12.54
N ARG A 5 3.16 -16.88 11.53
CA ARG A 5 3.14 -16.48 10.12
C ARG A 5 1.72 -16.16 9.65
N VAL A 6 0.74 -16.97 10.03
CA VAL A 6 -0.68 -16.73 9.71
C VAL A 6 -1.18 -15.43 10.37
N SER A 7 -0.80 -15.20 11.63
CA SER A 7 -1.12 -13.95 12.35
C SER A 7 -0.48 -12.72 11.69
N LEU A 8 0.77 -12.83 11.23
CA LEU A 8 1.47 -11.75 10.51
C LEU A 8 0.77 -11.40 9.18
N VAL A 9 0.43 -12.41 8.37
CA VAL A 9 -0.27 -12.20 7.09
C VAL A 9 -1.63 -11.53 7.33
N PHE A 10 -2.36 -11.98 8.35
CA PHE A 10 -3.63 -11.37 8.72
C PHE A 10 -3.46 -9.90 9.14
N ALA A 11 -2.46 -9.59 9.97
CA ALA A 11 -2.16 -8.21 10.39
C ALA A 11 -1.82 -7.30 9.20
N VAL A 12 -1.05 -7.79 8.24
CA VAL A 12 -0.69 -7.04 7.01
C VAL A 12 -1.91 -6.77 6.15
N VAL A 13 -2.79 -7.75 5.96
CA VAL A 13 -4.03 -7.57 5.18
C VAL A 13 -4.94 -6.54 5.85
N VAL A 14 -5.11 -6.61 7.17
CA VAL A 14 -5.90 -5.63 7.92
C VAL A 14 -5.31 -4.23 7.80
N ALA A 15 -3.99 -4.08 7.97
CA ALA A 15 -3.31 -2.79 7.82
C ALA A 15 -3.47 -2.20 6.41
N LEU A 16 -3.38 -3.03 5.36
CA LEU A 16 -3.56 -2.61 3.98
C LEU A 16 -4.98 -2.13 3.70
N VAL A 17 -5.99 -2.85 4.19
CA VAL A 17 -7.40 -2.46 4.09
C VAL A 17 -7.65 -1.12 4.79
N PHE A 18 -7.10 -0.93 5.99
CA PHE A 18 -7.19 0.35 6.69
C PHE A 18 -6.50 1.50 5.96
N ALA A 19 -5.32 1.26 5.37
CA ALA A 19 -4.58 2.28 4.61
C ALA A 19 -5.30 2.71 3.33
N ILE A 20 -6.07 1.82 2.70
CA ILE A 20 -6.85 2.10 1.49
C ILE A 20 -8.16 2.83 1.82
N ILE A 21 -8.82 2.44 2.92
CA ILE A 21 -10.14 2.98 3.30
C ILE A 21 -10.00 4.34 4.00
N LEU A 22 -8.92 4.59 4.73
CA LEU A 22 -8.77 5.83 5.48
C LEU A 22 -8.41 6.99 4.53
N PRO A 23 -9.29 7.99 4.34
CA PRO A 23 -8.95 9.14 3.52
C PRO A 23 -7.79 9.90 4.16
N PRO A 24 -6.85 10.48 3.38
CA PRO A 24 -5.83 11.40 3.90
C PRO A 24 -6.48 12.75 4.28
N ALA A 25 -7.45 12.72 5.20
CA ALA A 25 -8.23 13.89 5.63
C ALA A 25 -7.46 14.78 6.63
N LEU A 26 -6.20 14.45 6.93
CA LEU A 26 -5.36 15.20 7.88
C LEU A 26 -4.30 16.08 7.18
N ALA A 27 -4.18 16.03 5.85
CA ALA A 27 -3.10 16.74 5.14
C ALA A 27 -3.49 18.17 4.68
N ASN A 28 -4.76 18.56 4.75
CA ASN A 28 -5.28 19.77 4.09
C ASN A 28 -6.03 20.72 5.02
N ALA A 29 -5.59 20.84 6.27
CA ALA A 29 -5.96 21.97 7.13
C ALA A 29 -5.27 23.27 6.64
N GLN A 30 -5.64 23.74 5.45
CA GLN A 30 -5.30 25.08 4.97
C GLN A 30 -6.52 25.98 5.13
N THR A 31 -6.59 26.64 6.30
CA THR A 31 -7.48 27.78 6.52
C THR A 31 -6.92 28.97 5.74
N GLN A 32 -7.43 29.24 4.53
CA GLN A 32 -7.00 30.40 3.74
C GLN A 32 -8.20 31.30 3.40
N THR A 33 -8.41 32.30 4.25
CA THR A 33 -9.22 33.49 3.98
C THR A 33 -8.50 34.36 2.94
N GLN A 34 -8.77 34.18 1.65
CA GLN A 34 -8.33 35.12 0.61
C GLN A 34 -9.39 35.32 -0.47
N ALA A 35 -9.52 36.58 -0.91
CA ALA A 35 -10.47 37.05 -1.92
C ALA A 35 -10.42 36.19 -3.19
N SER A 36 -11.59 35.86 -3.73
CA SER A 36 -11.76 34.91 -4.83
C SER A 36 -11.09 35.38 -6.14
N ALA A 37 -9.84 34.98 -6.36
CA ALA A 37 -9.33 34.74 -7.71
C ALA A 37 -9.94 33.42 -8.25
N PRO A 38 -10.05 33.23 -9.58
CA PRO A 38 -10.49 31.96 -10.14
C PRO A 38 -9.68 30.82 -9.53
N ALA A 39 -10.37 29.81 -8.98
CA ALA A 39 -9.72 28.69 -8.33
C ALA A 39 -8.78 27.98 -9.35
N PRO A 40 -7.52 27.70 -8.97
CA PRO A 40 -6.61 26.95 -9.84
C PRO A 40 -7.24 25.60 -10.20
N SER A 41 -7.00 25.13 -11.43
CA SER A 41 -7.52 23.85 -11.89
C SER A 41 -7.08 22.72 -10.96
N PRO A 42 -7.95 21.78 -10.58
CA PRO A 42 -7.54 20.63 -9.79
C PRO A 42 -6.49 19.82 -10.58
N THR A 43 -5.30 19.65 -9.99
CA THR A 43 -4.28 18.73 -10.54
C THR A 43 -4.45 17.38 -9.85
N SER A 44 -4.52 16.31 -10.65
CA SER A 44 -4.49 14.93 -10.15
C SER A 44 -3.17 14.33 -10.61
N ASP A 45 -2.16 14.43 -9.75
CA ASP A 45 -0.85 13.83 -9.98
C ASP A 45 -0.97 12.34 -9.63
N GLY A 46 -1.34 11.50 -10.61
CA GLY A 46 -1.61 10.07 -10.45
C GLY A 46 -0.47 9.21 -9.88
N THR A 47 0.67 9.82 -9.57
CA THR A 47 1.88 9.21 -9.01
C THR A 47 1.64 8.38 -7.75
N SER A 48 0.70 8.77 -6.89
CA SER A 48 0.40 8.02 -5.66
C SER A 48 -0.25 6.65 -5.95
N ILE A 49 -1.07 6.58 -7.00
CA ILE A 49 -1.66 5.32 -7.48
C ILE A 49 -0.56 4.44 -8.08
N ASP A 50 0.29 5.03 -8.94
CA ASP A 50 1.40 4.32 -9.57
C ASP A 50 2.38 3.76 -8.52
N GLN A 51 2.72 4.55 -7.51
CA GLN A 51 3.59 4.14 -6.40
C GLN A 51 2.93 3.05 -5.54
N GLY A 52 1.62 3.14 -5.29
CA GLY A 52 0.86 2.10 -4.61
C GLY A 52 0.92 0.77 -5.35
N ILE A 53 0.66 0.77 -6.66
CA ILE A 53 0.76 -0.42 -7.52
C ILE A 53 2.20 -0.97 -7.49
N ALA A 54 3.21 -0.11 -7.59
CA ALA A 54 4.61 -0.52 -7.53
C ALA A 54 4.96 -1.24 -6.22
N TYR A 55 4.50 -0.75 -5.07
CA TYR A 55 4.71 -1.41 -3.78
C TYR A 55 3.97 -2.74 -3.68
N VAL A 56 2.74 -2.85 -4.19
CA VAL A 56 2.00 -4.12 -4.22
C VAL A 56 2.74 -5.14 -5.07
N LEU A 57 3.18 -4.76 -6.27
CA LEU A 57 3.95 -5.65 -7.15
C LEU A 57 5.28 -6.07 -6.51
N MET A 58 5.97 -5.16 -5.82
CA MET A 58 7.19 -5.48 -5.07
C MET A 58 6.92 -6.52 -3.96
N ALA A 59 5.83 -6.37 -3.21
CA ALA A 59 5.45 -7.33 -2.17
C ALA A 59 5.08 -8.70 -2.76
N VAL A 60 4.32 -8.73 -3.86
CA VAL A 60 3.98 -9.97 -4.58
C VAL A 60 5.25 -10.67 -5.05
N ALA A 61 6.20 -9.94 -5.65
CA ALA A 61 7.47 -10.51 -6.10
C ALA A 61 8.28 -11.11 -4.94
N LEU A 62 8.33 -10.43 -3.80
CA LEU A 62 9.00 -10.92 -2.60
C LEU A 62 8.38 -12.24 -2.11
N VAL A 63 7.05 -12.32 -2.06
CA VAL A 63 6.31 -13.53 -1.67
C VAL A 63 6.57 -14.67 -2.66
N LEU A 64 6.43 -14.42 -3.96
CA LEU A 64 6.66 -15.43 -5.00
C LEU A 64 8.08 -16.00 -4.91
N THR A 65 9.08 -15.13 -4.75
CA THR A 65 10.48 -15.56 -4.62
C THR A 65 10.66 -16.48 -3.41
N TYR A 66 10.07 -16.13 -2.27
CA TYR A 66 10.16 -16.96 -1.05
C TYR A 66 9.43 -18.30 -1.20
N LEU A 67 8.28 -18.32 -1.88
CA LEU A 67 7.50 -19.54 -2.13
C LEU A 67 8.24 -20.50 -3.07
N ILE A 68 8.81 -19.98 -4.16
CA ILE A 68 9.59 -20.79 -5.12
C ILE A 68 10.81 -21.37 -4.41
N HIS A 69 11.56 -20.53 -3.69
CA HIS A 69 12.74 -20.99 -2.95
C HIS A 69 12.41 -22.07 -1.90
N THR A 70 11.29 -21.92 -1.19
CA THR A 70 10.81 -22.92 -0.23
C THR A 70 10.36 -24.21 -0.92
N ALA A 71 9.70 -24.11 -2.07
CA ALA A 71 9.25 -25.26 -2.84
C ALA A 71 10.45 -26.06 -3.37
N ASP A 72 11.44 -25.41 -3.98
CA ASP A 72 12.66 -26.07 -4.49
C ASP A 72 13.44 -26.80 -3.37
N PHE A 73 13.52 -26.20 -2.18
CA PHE A 73 14.09 -26.86 -1.00
C PHE A 73 13.28 -28.10 -0.59
N CYS A 74 11.95 -28.04 -0.67
CA CYS A 74 11.07 -29.14 -0.28
C CYS A 74 11.03 -30.27 -1.31
N TYR A 75 11.26 -30.00 -2.59
CA TYR A 75 11.33 -31.01 -3.66
C TYR A 75 12.71 -31.66 -3.81
N SER A 76 13.75 -31.08 -3.20
CA SER A 76 15.12 -31.62 -3.23
C SER A 76 15.47 -32.53 -2.04
N LEU A 77 14.49 -32.85 -1.19
CA LEU A 77 14.63 -33.60 0.07
C LEU A 77 13.80 -34.89 0.01
#